data_AF-A0A8J4WHA5-F1
#
_entry.id   AF-A0A8J4WHA5-F1
#
_cell.length_a   1.000
_cell.length_b   1.000
_cell.length_c   1.000
_cell.angle_alpha   90.00
_cell.angle_beta   90.00
_cell.angle_gamma   90.00
#
_symmetry.space_group_name_H-M   'P 1'
#
loop_
_entity.id
_entity.type
_entity.pdbx_description
1 polymer ?
#
loop_
_entity_poly.entity_id
_entity_poly.type
_entity_poly.pdbx_seq_one_letter_code
_entity_poly.pdbx_strand_id
1 'polypeptide(L)'
;MYHSFAFGLLIVAGTFTTTHAVKCYECTNCTTVNANTKMSTTACVQCSKIQTYANNKVTNIDRECLSDKTCVASEPKDGVGLKKTCCEMDLCNSGFIHQPIWSVLIISICTMLLRC
;
A
#
# COMPACT_ATOMS: atom_id res chain seq x y z
N MET A 1 -57.28 15.92 -2.74
CA MET A 1 -56.47 14.78 -3.21
C MET A 1 -55.27 15.36 -3.95
N TYR A 2 -54.15 15.58 -3.27
CA TYR A 2 -52.94 16.15 -3.88
C TYR A 2 -52.08 15.01 -4.43
N HIS A 3 -52.08 14.86 -5.75
CA HIS A 3 -51.11 14.07 -6.49
C HIS A 3 -49.80 14.86 -6.56
N SER A 4 -48.76 14.41 -5.89
CA SER A 4 -47.38 14.84 -6.15
C SER A 4 -46.42 13.81 -5.55
N PHE A 5 -46.14 12.76 -6.32
CA PHE A 5 -44.96 11.94 -6.06
C PHE A 5 -43.77 12.68 -6.67
N ALA A 6 -43.00 13.34 -5.80
CA ALA A 6 -41.77 14.01 -6.15
C ALA A 6 -40.81 13.01 -6.80
N PHE A 7 -40.35 13.34 -8.02
CA PHE A 7 -39.28 12.61 -8.68
C PHE A 7 -38.00 12.72 -7.84
N GLY A 8 -37.59 11.60 -7.25
CA GLY A 8 -36.37 11.49 -6.48
C GLY A 8 -35.16 11.82 -7.35
N LEU A 9 -34.40 12.83 -6.95
CA LEU A 9 -33.18 13.29 -7.59
C LEU A 9 -32.14 12.16 -7.55
N LEU A 10 -31.84 11.55 -8.70
CA LEU A 10 -30.78 10.56 -8.84
C LEU A 10 -29.42 11.29 -8.77
N ILE A 11 -28.80 11.33 -7.60
CA ILE A 11 -27.43 11.84 -7.46
C ILE A 11 -26.50 10.78 -8.05
N VAL A 12 -26.11 10.98 -9.30
CA VAL A 12 -24.95 10.28 -9.88
C VAL A 12 -23.72 10.88 -9.20
N ALA A 13 -23.32 10.29 -8.08
CA ALA A 13 -22.00 10.53 -7.51
C ALA A 13 -20.98 9.92 -8.48
N GLY A 14 -20.56 10.71 -9.47
CA GLY A 14 -19.39 10.37 -10.28
C GLY A 14 -18.21 10.25 -9.33
N THR A 15 -17.77 9.03 -9.06
CA THR A 15 -16.54 8.80 -8.30
C THR A 15 -15.40 9.27 -9.19
N PHE A 16 -15.00 10.54 -9.05
CA PHE A 16 -13.71 10.99 -9.51
C PHE A 16 -12.66 10.13 -8.81
N THR A 17 -12.12 9.13 -9.51
CA THR A 17 -10.95 8.40 -9.04
C THR A 17 -9.77 9.35 -9.13
N THR A 18 -9.60 10.20 -8.13
CA THR A 18 -8.34 10.92 -7.94
C THR A 18 -7.28 9.87 -7.67
N THR A 19 -6.52 9.50 -8.69
CA THR A 19 -5.28 8.75 -8.50
C THR A 19 -4.32 9.68 -7.76
N HIS A 20 -4.36 9.62 -6.42
CA HIS A 20 -3.39 10.33 -5.60
C HIS A 20 -2.02 9.74 -5.91
N ALA A 21 -1.11 10.59 -6.38
CA ALA A 21 0.28 10.21 -6.53
C ALA A 21 0.84 9.89 -5.14
N VAL A 22 1.40 8.70 -4.97
CA VAL A 22 2.04 8.27 -3.71
C VAL A 22 3.52 8.64 -3.73
N LYS A 23 4.08 8.91 -2.56
CA LYS A 23 5.51 9.11 -2.35
C LYS A 23 6.16 7.79 -1.96
N CYS A 24 7.30 7.44 -2.54
CA CYS A 24 8.03 6.21 -2.22
C CYS A 24 9.46 6.54 -1.82
N TYR A 25 10.10 5.67 -1.03
CA TYR A 25 11.56 5.70 -0.93
C TYR A 25 12.18 5.12 -2.20
N GLU A 26 13.29 5.72 -2.65
CA GLU A 26 14.07 5.29 -3.80
C GLU A 26 15.51 5.07 -3.37
N CYS A 27 16.02 3.84 -3.52
CA CYS A 27 17.43 3.55 -3.31
C CYS A 27 17.82 2.21 -3.92
N THR A 28 19.09 2.11 -4.30
CA THR A 28 19.74 0.88 -4.75
C THR A 28 20.73 0.45 -3.70
N ASN A 29 20.69 -0.83 -3.30
CA ASN A 29 21.57 -1.41 -2.29
C ASN A 29 21.60 -0.66 -0.95
N CYS A 30 20.41 -0.47 -0.39
CA CYS A 30 20.17 0.25 0.85
C CYS A 30 19.62 -0.67 1.95
N THR A 31 20.45 -1.03 2.93
CA THR A 31 20.06 -1.88 4.06
C THR A 31 18.88 -1.33 4.87
N THR A 32 18.83 -0.02 5.06
CA THR A 32 17.75 0.64 5.82
C THR A 32 17.35 1.96 5.16
N VAL A 33 16.14 2.40 5.47
CA VAL A 33 15.71 3.77 5.19
C VAL A 33 16.10 4.63 6.38
N ASN A 34 16.74 5.77 6.11
CA ASN A 34 17.12 6.78 7.08
C ASN A 34 16.71 8.18 6.58
N ALA A 35 16.98 9.22 7.37
CA ALA A 35 16.63 10.60 7.02
C ALA A 35 17.22 11.09 5.68
N ASN A 36 18.29 10.44 5.20
CA ASN A 36 18.97 10.79 3.94
C ASN A 36 18.50 9.92 2.76
N THR A 37 17.59 8.98 2.98
CA THR A 37 17.08 8.14 1.90
C THR A 37 16.22 8.97 0.97
N LYS A 38 16.57 8.94 -0.32
CA LYS A 38 15.86 9.71 -1.34
C LYS A 38 14.39 9.30 -1.36
N MET A 39 13.51 10.29 -1.37
CA MET A 39 12.09 10.12 -1.66
C MET A 39 11.84 10.41 -3.13
N SER A 40 10.82 9.78 -3.69
CA SER A 40 10.41 10.00 -5.07
C SER A 40 10.12 11.48 -5.33
N THR A 41 10.73 11.99 -6.40
CA THR A 41 10.52 13.37 -6.88
C THR A 41 9.38 13.46 -7.89
N THR A 42 8.94 12.31 -8.40
CA THR A 42 7.86 12.15 -9.38
C THR A 42 6.64 11.50 -8.73
N ALA A 43 5.49 11.64 -9.40
CA ALA A 43 4.25 11.00 -9.00
C ALA A 43 4.33 9.48 -9.20
N CYS A 44 4.36 8.72 -8.10
CA CYS A 44 4.27 7.26 -8.16
C CYS A 44 2.81 6.83 -8.11
N VAL A 45 2.49 5.71 -8.75
CA VAL A 45 1.24 4.99 -8.57
C VAL A 45 1.39 3.92 -7.49
N GLN A 46 2.59 3.33 -7.36
CA GLN A 46 2.85 2.23 -6.45
C GLN A 46 4.31 2.24 -5.97
N CYS A 47 4.54 1.80 -4.73
CA CYS A 47 5.88 1.63 -4.18
C CYS A 47 6.28 0.15 -4.20
N SER A 48 7.58 -0.09 -4.42
CA SER A 48 8.17 -1.43 -4.43
C SER A 48 9.32 -1.51 -3.41
N LYS A 49 9.44 -2.65 -2.73
CA LYS A 49 10.63 -3.05 -1.94
C LYS A 49 11.07 -4.43 -2.45
N ILE A 50 12.31 -4.52 -2.90
CA ILE A 50 12.92 -5.74 -3.42
C ILE A 50 14.03 -6.16 -2.45
N GLN A 51 14.02 -7.41 -2.01
CA GLN A 51 15.06 -7.97 -1.16
C GLN A 51 15.64 -9.20 -1.84
N THR A 52 16.96 -9.22 -2.04
CA THR A 52 17.66 -10.39 -2.56
C THR A 52 18.09 -11.26 -1.41
N TYR A 53 17.74 -12.55 -1.48
CA TYR A 53 18.09 -13.56 -0.50
C TYR A 53 19.14 -14.52 -1.07
N ALA A 54 20.15 -14.81 -0.26
CA ALA A 54 21.09 -15.91 -0.45
C ALA A 54 21.26 -16.63 0.89
N ASN A 55 21.03 -17.95 0.91
CA ASN A 55 21.12 -18.78 2.11
C ASN A 55 20.27 -18.24 3.28
N ASN A 56 19.02 -17.87 3.01
CA ASN A 56 18.06 -17.28 3.97
C ASN A 56 18.48 -15.91 4.54
N LYS A 57 19.53 -15.27 3.99
CA LYS A 57 19.98 -13.95 4.42
C LYS A 57 19.73 -12.92 3.32
N VAL A 58 19.28 -11.74 3.73
CA VAL A 58 19.15 -10.60 2.82
C VAL A 58 20.54 -10.07 2.49
N THR A 59 20.89 -10.05 1.22
CA THR A 59 22.17 -9.55 0.72
C THR A 59 22.05 -8.18 0.06
N ASN A 60 20.87 -7.87 -0.48
CA ASN A 60 20.60 -6.61 -1.14
C ASN A 60 19.16 -6.16 -0.84
N ILE A 61 18.94 -4.85 -0.77
CA ILE A 61 17.60 -4.27 -0.72
C ILE A 61 17.54 -3.06 -1.64
N ASP A 62 16.57 -3.09 -2.55
CA ASP A 62 16.25 -1.98 -3.44
C ASP A 62 14.83 -1.48 -3.15
N ARG A 63 14.61 -0.20 -3.41
CA ARG A 63 13.33 0.47 -3.23
C ARG A 63 13.03 1.35 -4.43
N GLU A 64 11.81 1.24 -4.93
CA GLU A 64 11.44 1.85 -6.21
C GLU A 64 10.09 2.57 -6.13
N CYS A 65 9.99 3.65 -6.90
CA CYS A 65 8.76 4.33 -7.29
C CYS A 65 8.31 3.80 -8.66
N LEU A 66 7.11 3.26 -8.75
CA LEU A 66 6.53 2.78 -10.00
C LEU A 66 5.47 3.77 -10.50
N SER A 67 5.55 4.14 -11.77
CA SER A 67 4.61 5.05 -12.42
C SER A 67 3.30 4.38 -12.85
N ASP A 68 3.19 3.07 -12.66
CA ASP A 68 2.03 2.25 -13.00
C ASP A 68 1.79 1.17 -11.93
N LYS A 69 0.72 0.40 -12.11
CA LYS A 69 0.29 -0.67 -11.20
C LYS A 69 0.77 -2.04 -11.69
N THR A 70 2.05 -2.16 -12.02
CA THR A 70 2.66 -3.41 -12.53
C THR A 70 3.40 -4.23 -11.47
N CYS A 71 3.43 -3.79 -10.22
CA CYS A 71 4.16 -4.52 -9.17
C CYS A 71 3.47 -5.85 -8.85
N VAL A 72 4.21 -6.94 -9.01
CA VAL A 72 3.80 -8.28 -8.60
C VAL A 72 4.66 -8.73 -7.42
N ALA A 73 3.99 -9.12 -6.32
CA ALA A 73 4.68 -9.63 -5.15
C ALA A 73 5.32 -10.99 -5.43
N SER A 74 6.48 -11.24 -4.86
CA SER A 74 7.20 -12.51 -4.99
C SER A 74 7.86 -12.90 -3.67
N GLU A 75 8.10 -14.20 -3.50
CA GLU A 75 8.84 -14.75 -2.36
C GLU A 75 10.05 -15.56 -2.85
N PRO A 76 11.14 -15.59 -2.08
CA PRO A 76 12.30 -16.40 -2.40
C PRO A 76 11.96 -17.88 -2.23
N LYS A 77 12.56 -18.73 -3.05
CA LYS A 77 12.39 -20.18 -3.00
C LYS A 77 13.57 -20.80 -2.27
N ASP A 78 13.29 -21.61 -1.25
CA ASP A 78 14.33 -22.30 -0.45
C ASP A 78 15.42 -21.35 0.09
N GLY A 79 15.02 -20.12 0.47
CA GLY A 79 15.94 -19.12 1.01
C GLY A 79 16.83 -18.42 -0.01
N VAL A 80 16.57 -18.59 -1.31
CA VAL A 80 17.31 -17.99 -2.42
C VAL A 80 16.35 -17.29 -3.38
N GLY A 81 16.75 -16.10 -3.87
CA GLY A 81 16.00 -15.35 -4.89
C GLY A 81 15.47 -14.02 -4.38
N LEU A 82 14.42 -13.50 -5.03
CA LEU A 82 13.89 -12.16 -4.78
C LEU A 82 12.58 -12.22 -4.00
N LYS A 83 12.53 -11.49 -2.88
CA LYS A 83 11.28 -11.09 -2.25
C LYS A 83 10.88 -9.71 -2.77
N LYS A 84 9.76 -9.58 -3.46
CA LYS A 84 9.21 -8.29 -3.90
C LYS A 84 7.92 -8.01 -3.14
N THR A 85 7.82 -6.83 -2.53
CA THR A 85 6.64 -6.35 -1.83
C THR A 85 6.16 -5.05 -2.46
N CYS A 86 4.85 -4.94 -2.65
CA CYS A 86 4.18 -3.85 -3.34
C CYS A 86 3.18 -3.16 -2.41
N CYS A 87 3.07 -1.84 -2.46
CA CYS A 87 2.12 -1.09 -1.63
C CYS A 87 1.77 0.27 -2.25
N GLU A 88 0.62 0.84 -1.87
CA GLU A 88 0.01 2.04 -2.49
C GLU A 88 -0.24 3.15 -1.46
N MET A 89 0.61 3.26 -0.44
CA MET A 89 0.56 4.32 0.56
C MET A 89 1.88 5.08 0.59
N ASP A 90 1.84 6.35 1.00
CA ASP A 90 3.06 7.14 1.14
C ASP A 90 4.08 6.43 2.04
N LEU A 91 5.29 6.29 1.52
CA LEU A 91 6.48 5.80 2.20
C LEU A 91 6.34 4.37 2.76
N CYS A 92 5.38 3.60 2.24
CA CYS A 92 5.06 2.25 2.70
C CYS A 92 6.18 1.23 2.44
N ASN A 93 7.08 1.50 1.49
CA ASN A 93 8.25 0.67 1.21
C ASN A 93 9.43 0.90 2.18
N SER A 94 9.21 1.59 3.30
CA SER A 94 10.18 1.76 4.39
C SER A 94 10.70 0.42 4.93
N GLY A 95 9.80 -0.55 5.11
CA GLY A 95 10.07 -1.83 5.76
C GLY A 95 9.33 -2.05 7.08
N PHE A 96 8.51 -1.09 7.52
CA PHE A 96 7.54 -1.30 8.60
C PHE A 96 6.29 -2.00 8.01
N ILE A 97 5.86 -3.09 8.65
CA ILE A 97 4.62 -3.76 8.28
C ILE A 97 3.47 -2.81 8.60
N HIS A 98 2.90 -2.16 7.58
CA HIS A 98 1.60 -1.51 7.72
C HIS A 98 0.55 -2.61 7.91
N GLN A 99 0.29 -2.98 9.17
CA GLN A 99 -0.90 -3.76 9.51
C GLN A 99 -2.12 -2.89 9.15
N PRO A 100 -3.08 -3.39 8.33
CA PRO A 100 -4.27 -2.62 8.04
C PRO A 100 -5.05 -2.39 9.33
N ILE A 101 -5.20 -1.12 9.71
CA ILE A 101 -5.88 -0.65 10.94
C ILE A 101 -7.33 -1.17 11.00
N TRP A 102 -7.88 -1.62 9.88
CA TRP A 102 -9.23 -2.17 9.75
C TRP A 102 -9.44 -3.44 10.60
N SER A 103 -8.38 -4.21 10.90
CA SER A 103 -8.48 -5.39 11.77
C SER A 103 -8.80 -5.03 13.23
N VAL A 104 -8.53 -3.78 13.66
CA VAL A 104 -8.76 -3.34 15.05
C VAL A 104 -10.21 -2.88 15.25
N LEU A 105 -10.84 -2.31 14.23
CA LEU A 105 -12.19 -1.74 14.35
C LEU A 105 -13.30 -2.80 14.43
N ILE A 106 -13.10 -3.99 13.86
CA ILE A 106 -14.10 -5.07 13.86
C ILE A 106 -14.26 -5.72 15.24
N ILE A 107 -13.18 -5.79 16.03
CA ILE A 107 -13.22 -6.36 17.40
C ILE A 107 -14.03 -5.45 18.35
N SER A 108 -13.99 -4.13 18.15
CA SER A 108 -14.69 -3.18 19.02
C SER A 108 -16.21 -3.17 18.80
N ILE A 109 -16.69 -3.47 17.59
CA ILE A 109 -18.13 -3.54 17.29
C ILE A 109 -18.73 -4.86 17.80
N CYS A 110 -17.97 -5.96 17.71
CA CYS A 110 -18.44 -7.27 18.17
C CYS A 110 -18.64 -7.33 19.69
N THR A 111 -17.84 -6.60 20.48
CA THR A 111 -18.00 -6.56 21.95
C THR A 111 -19.13 -5.65 22.43
N MET A 112 -19.58 -4.69 21.61
CA MET A 112 -20.73 -3.83 21.94
C MET A 112 -22.08 -4.44 21.54
N LEU A 113 -22.11 -5.32 20.53
CA LEU A 113 -23.35 -5.99 20.09
C LEU A 113 -23.58 -7.37 20.74
N LEU A 114 -22.62 -7.92 21.48
CA LEU A 114 -22.73 -9.22 22.19
C LEU A 114 -22.64 -9.13 23.72
N ARG A 115 -22.77 -7.93 24.30
CA ARG A 115 -23.03 -7.79 25.74
C ARG A 115 -24.55 -7.69 25.96
N CYS A 116 -25.14 -8.84 26.31
CA CYS A 116 -26.45 -9.13 26.91
C CYS A 116 -27.62 -8.16 26.66
#